data_AF-A0A937UPC0-F1
#
_entry.id   AF-A0A937UPC0-F1
#
_cell.length_a   1.000
_cell.length_b   1.000
_cell.length_c   1.000
_cell.angle_alpha   90.00
_cell.angle_beta   90.00
_cell.angle_gamma   90.00
#
_symmetry.space_group_name_H-M   'P 1'
#
loop_
_entity.id
_entity.type
_entity.pdbx_description
1 polymer ?
#
loop_
_entity_poly.entity_id
_entity_poly.type
_entity_poly.pdbx_seq_one_letter_code
_entity_poly.pdbx_strand_id
1 'polypeptide(L)'
;MPTGDYVTVEYVTVEPYVNDVPLLELARPVEQPYADLEGHPRLAGDYAGLHAGPDLVWPSRHFLDQPWLTWFPDNATILLGCKDCGMPGCWPLTARIDVEDDVVVWHHFHTGHPNTRLCQSRP
;
A
#
# COMPACT_ATOMS: atom_id res chain seq x y z
N MET A 1 -22.15 -8.30 32.67
CA MET A 1 -21.35 -7.64 31.62
C MET A 1 -21.23 -8.62 30.48
N PRO A 2 -21.64 -8.30 29.24
CA PRO A 2 -21.53 -9.27 28.16
C PRO A 2 -20.04 -9.39 27.78
N THR A 3 -19.51 -10.60 27.92
CA THR A 3 -18.28 -11.05 27.29
C THR A 3 -18.56 -11.13 25.80
N GLY A 4 -18.18 -10.08 25.06
CA GLY A 4 -18.32 -10.05 23.61
C GLY A 4 -17.28 -10.97 22.98
N ASP A 5 -17.76 -12.01 22.32
CA ASP A 5 -16.95 -12.83 21.43
C ASP A 5 -16.40 -11.92 20.31
N TYR A 6 -15.08 -11.76 20.26
CA TYR A 6 -14.44 -11.07 19.14
C TYR A 6 -14.54 -11.99 17.93
N VAL A 7 -15.47 -11.69 17.02
CA VAL A 7 -15.50 -12.30 15.70
C VAL A 7 -14.24 -11.84 14.97
N THR A 8 -13.29 -12.75 14.76
CA THR A 8 -12.17 -12.51 13.84
C THR A 8 -12.74 -12.43 12.44
N VAL A 9 -12.91 -11.22 11.93
CA VAL A 9 -13.23 -11.00 10.52
C VAL A 9 -11.94 -11.27 9.74
N GLU A 10 -11.89 -12.39 9.01
CA GLU A 10 -10.84 -12.59 8.01
C GLU A 10 -11.08 -11.58 6.88
N TYR A 11 -10.21 -10.57 6.79
CA TYR A 11 -10.22 -9.66 5.66
C TYR A 11 -9.40 -10.26 4.53
N VAL A 12 -10.04 -10.47 3.38
CA VAL A 12 -9.32 -10.74 2.13
C VAL A 12 -8.54 -9.48 1.77
N THR A 13 -7.29 -9.61 1.33
CA THR A 13 -6.48 -8.51 0.82
C THR A 13 -6.29 -8.63 -0.68
N VAL A 14 -6.13 -7.48 -1.35
CA VAL A 14 -5.73 -7.38 -2.75
C VAL A 14 -4.26 -7.03 -2.80
N GLU A 15 -3.49 -7.89 -3.45
CA GLU A 15 -2.05 -7.74 -3.65
C GLU A 15 -1.75 -7.64 -5.15
N PRO A 16 -1.11 -6.56 -5.62
CA PRO A 16 -0.76 -6.45 -7.03
C PRO A 16 0.48 -7.27 -7.38
N TYR A 17 0.42 -7.94 -8.52
CA TYR A 17 1.52 -8.70 -9.12
C TYR A 17 1.92 -8.04 -10.43
N VAL A 18 3.22 -7.89 -10.66
CA VAL A 18 3.80 -7.43 -11.92
C VAL A 18 4.66 -8.57 -12.46
N ASN A 19 4.24 -9.15 -13.59
CA ASN A 19 4.91 -10.34 -14.17
C ASN A 19 5.08 -11.48 -13.16
N ASP A 20 4.00 -11.83 -12.45
CA ASP A 20 3.97 -12.85 -11.39
C ASP A 20 4.85 -12.56 -10.16
N VAL A 21 5.41 -11.36 -10.04
CA VAL A 21 6.16 -10.92 -8.87
C VAL A 21 5.28 -10.00 -8.01
N PRO A 22 5.10 -10.27 -6.71
CA PRO A 22 4.40 -9.35 -5.80
C PRO A 22 5.06 -7.97 -5.81
N LEU A 23 4.26 -6.91 -5.91
CA LEU A 23 4.78 -5.53 -5.94
C LEU A 23 5.69 -5.20 -4.76
N LEU A 24 5.40 -5.75 -3.57
CA LEU A 24 6.24 -5.55 -2.37
C LEU A 24 7.66 -6.11 -2.53
N GLU A 25 7.82 -7.22 -3.26
CA GLU A 25 9.12 -7.84 -3.53
C GLU A 25 9.92 -7.03 -4.56
N LEU A 26 9.23 -6.29 -5.42
CA LEU A 26 9.86 -5.32 -6.34
C LEU A 26 10.28 -4.03 -5.62
N ALA A 27 9.48 -3.57 -4.64
CA ALA A 27 9.77 -2.37 -3.86
C ALA A 27 10.97 -2.56 -2.92
N ARG A 28 11.05 -3.72 -2.25
CA ARG A 28 12.10 -4.03 -1.26
C ARG A 28 13.53 -3.70 -1.72
N PRO A 29 14.06 -4.20 -2.86
CA PRO A 29 15.44 -3.93 -3.27
C PRO A 29 15.70 -2.46 -3.62
N VAL A 30 14.67 -1.70 -4.01
CA VAL A 30 14.79 -0.26 -4.29
C VAL A 30 14.87 0.53 -2.99
N GLU A 31 14.08 0.15 -1.98
CA GLU A 31 14.01 0.83 -0.69
C GLU A 31 15.15 0.45 0.26
N GLN A 32 15.71 -0.76 0.14
CA GLN A 32 16.70 -1.31 1.07
C GLN A 32 17.90 -0.39 1.33
N PRO A 33 18.56 0.22 0.31
CA PRO A 33 19.71 1.09 0.56
C PRO A 33 19.38 2.31 1.43
N TYR A 34 18.16 2.85 1.29
CA TYR A 34 17.69 3.98 2.09
C TYR A 34 17.33 3.55 3.51
N ALA A 35 16.62 2.43 3.65
CA ALA A 35 16.28 1.85 4.93
C ALA A 35 17.52 1.48 5.76
N ASP A 36 18.57 0.97 5.10
CA ASP A 36 19.85 0.67 5.73
C ASP A 36 20.56 1.95 6.21
N LEU A 37 20.59 2.99 5.37
CA LEU A 37 21.19 4.29 5.71
C LEU A 37 20.49 4.98 6.89
N GLU A 38 19.17 4.83 6.99
CA GLU A 38 18.36 5.38 8.08
C GLU A 38 18.38 4.51 9.36
N GLY A 39 19.03 3.34 9.33
CA GLY A 39 19.11 2.44 10.48
C GLY A 39 17.82 1.64 10.74
N HIS A 40 16.96 1.51 9.72
CA HIS A 40 15.68 0.83 9.78
C HIS A 40 15.52 -0.22 8.67
N PRO A 41 16.46 -1.18 8.52
CA PRO A 41 16.53 -2.11 7.39
C PRO A 41 15.28 -2.99 7.21
N ARG A 42 14.49 -3.16 8.28
CA ARG A 42 13.26 -3.96 8.28
C ARG A 42 12.07 -3.26 7.61
N LEU A 43 12.15 -1.94 7.37
CA LEU A 43 11.06 -1.16 6.78
C LEU A 43 10.99 -1.29 5.26
N ALA A 44 12.09 -1.68 4.60
CA ALA A 44 12.10 -1.87 3.15
C ALA A 44 11.11 -2.97 2.74
N GLY A 45 10.16 -2.62 1.87
CA GLY A 45 9.09 -3.51 1.42
C GLY A 45 8.14 -3.95 2.53
N ASP A 46 8.06 -3.24 3.66
CA ASP A 46 7.21 -3.61 4.81
C ASP A 46 5.76 -3.12 4.63
N TYR A 47 5.18 -3.54 3.51
CA TYR A 47 3.83 -3.23 3.08
C TYR A 47 2.88 -4.41 3.28
N ALA A 48 1.57 -4.13 3.20
CA ALA A 48 0.53 -5.15 3.07
C ALA A 48 -0.39 -4.82 1.88
N GLY A 49 -1.05 -5.86 1.36
CA GLY A 49 -2.16 -5.69 0.43
C GLY A 49 -3.31 -4.88 1.04
N LEU A 50 -4.13 -4.28 0.18
CA LEU A 50 -5.26 -3.45 0.60
C LEU A 50 -6.46 -4.33 0.94
N HIS A 51 -7.24 -3.97 1.97
CA HIS A 51 -8.45 -4.71 2.33
C HIS A 51 -9.42 -4.78 1.15
N ALA A 52 -9.77 -5.99 0.70
CA ALA A 52 -10.64 -6.20 -0.44
C ALA A 52 -12.03 -5.63 -0.16
N GLY A 53 -12.53 -4.87 -1.13
CA GLY A 53 -13.85 -4.28 -1.15
C GLY A 53 -14.28 -3.99 -2.58
N PRO A 54 -15.55 -3.66 -2.82
CA PRO A 54 -16.07 -3.38 -4.17
C PRO A 54 -15.30 -2.26 -4.88
N ASP A 55 -14.64 -1.40 -4.10
CA ASP A 55 -13.85 -0.29 -4.61
C ASP A 55 -12.44 -0.68 -5.09
N LEU A 56 -11.99 -1.91 -4.81
CA LEU A 56 -10.65 -2.41 -5.13
C LEU A 56 -10.66 -3.63 -6.04
N VAL A 57 -11.77 -4.37 -6.09
CA VAL A 57 -11.92 -5.57 -6.93
C VAL A 57 -12.72 -5.25 -8.18
N TRP A 58 -12.54 -6.06 -9.24
CA TRP A 58 -13.32 -5.91 -10.47
C TRP A 58 -14.83 -5.78 -10.18
N PRO A 59 -15.55 -4.80 -10.77
CA PRO A 59 -15.18 -3.97 -11.91
C PRO A 59 -14.47 -2.64 -11.58
N SER A 60 -13.94 -2.48 -10.35
CA SER A 60 -13.16 -1.30 -10.00
C SER A 60 -11.96 -1.10 -10.93
N ARG A 61 -11.67 0.17 -11.20
CA ARG A 61 -10.52 0.66 -11.98
C ARG A 61 -9.46 1.31 -11.09
N HIS A 62 -9.46 0.99 -9.79
CA HIS A 62 -8.52 1.58 -8.82
C HIS A 62 -7.05 1.37 -9.18
N PHE A 63 -6.66 0.16 -9.58
CA PHE A 63 -5.30 -0.15 -10.06
C PHE A 63 -5.08 0.22 -11.54
N LEU A 64 -6.03 0.94 -12.13
CA LEU A 64 -6.03 1.50 -13.48
C LEU A 64 -6.10 3.04 -13.36
N ASP A 65 -6.83 3.71 -14.23
CA ASP A 65 -6.91 5.18 -14.36
C ASP A 65 -7.95 5.86 -13.45
N GLN A 66 -8.64 5.15 -12.56
CA GLN A 66 -9.69 5.73 -11.70
C GLN A 66 -9.46 5.36 -10.23
N PRO A 67 -8.59 6.10 -9.52
CA PRO A 67 -8.28 5.81 -8.14
C PRO A 67 -9.48 6.06 -7.22
N TRP A 68 -9.86 5.04 -6.44
CA TRP A 68 -10.74 5.21 -5.28
C TRP A 68 -10.00 5.72 -4.03
N LEU A 69 -8.83 5.13 -3.73
CA LEU A 69 -7.99 5.51 -2.61
C LEU A 69 -6.79 6.33 -3.08
N THR A 70 -6.71 7.58 -2.62
CA THR A 70 -5.59 8.48 -2.88
C THR A 70 -5.03 9.00 -1.57
N TRP A 71 -3.72 9.15 -1.48
CA TRP A 71 -3.07 9.76 -0.32
C TRP A 71 -2.77 11.24 -0.52
N PHE A 72 -2.35 11.60 -1.74
CA PHE A 72 -1.93 12.94 -2.10
C PHE A 72 -2.99 13.65 -2.96
N PRO A 73 -3.04 15.00 -2.96
CA PRO A 73 -3.94 15.77 -3.81
C PRO A 73 -3.69 15.64 -5.32
N ASP A 74 -2.59 15.01 -5.73
CA ASP A 74 -2.18 14.85 -7.12
C ASP A 74 -2.73 13.56 -7.77
N ASN A 75 -3.76 12.95 -7.16
CA ASN A 75 -4.35 11.68 -7.57
C ASN A 75 -3.38 10.49 -7.58
N ALA A 76 -2.30 10.53 -6.79
CA ALA A 76 -1.48 9.34 -6.59
C ALA A 76 -2.31 8.23 -5.91
N THR A 77 -2.53 7.15 -6.66
CA THR A 77 -3.25 5.95 -6.25
C THR A 77 -2.46 5.22 -5.18
N ILE A 78 -3.12 4.82 -4.10
CA ILE A 78 -2.54 3.91 -3.11
C ILE A 78 -2.47 2.50 -3.70
N LEU A 79 -1.28 1.93 -3.84
CA LEU A 79 -1.08 0.56 -4.36
C LEU A 79 -0.92 -0.48 -3.26
N LEU A 80 -0.28 -0.09 -2.15
CA LEU A 80 -0.10 -0.94 -0.97
C LEU A 80 -0.32 -0.12 0.31
N GLY A 81 -0.83 -0.79 1.34
CA GLY A 81 -1.05 -0.22 2.65
C GLY A 81 0.11 -0.47 3.61
N CYS A 82 0.04 0.15 4.79
CA CYS A 82 0.95 -0.14 5.89
C CYS A 82 0.62 -1.53 6.48
N LYS A 83 1.66 -2.33 6.71
CA LYS A 83 1.55 -3.70 7.19
C LYS A 83 0.91 -3.83 8.57
N ASP A 84 1.20 -2.92 9.49
CA ASP A 84 0.82 -3.07 10.91
C ASP A 84 -0.60 -2.56 11.22
N CYS A 85 -1.08 -1.56 10.48
CA CYS A 85 -2.37 -0.94 10.77
C CYS A 85 -3.46 -1.28 9.75
N GLY A 86 -3.11 -1.88 8.60
CA GLY A 86 -4.05 -2.15 7.49
C GLY A 86 -4.71 -0.89 6.92
N MET A 87 -4.34 0.29 7.42
CA MET A 87 -4.92 1.56 7.06
C MET A 87 -4.00 2.29 6.09
N PRO A 88 -4.57 2.99 5.09
CA PRO A 88 -3.83 3.84 4.16
C PRO A 88 -3.09 5.01 4.85
N GLY A 89 -3.32 5.21 6.16
CA GLY A 89 -2.93 6.35 6.99
C GLY A 89 -1.48 6.50 7.44
N CYS A 90 -0.66 5.45 7.38
CA CYS A 90 0.63 5.45 8.09
C CYS A 90 1.85 5.47 7.16
N TRP A 91 1.82 4.64 6.11
CA TRP A 91 2.90 4.53 5.12
C TRP A 91 2.38 3.82 3.86
N PRO A 92 1.56 4.48 3.02
CA PRO A 92 1.13 3.88 1.76
C PRO A 92 2.26 3.93 0.72
N LEU A 93 2.35 2.90 -0.12
CA LEU A 93 3.04 3.00 -1.40
C LEU A 93 2.06 3.55 -2.41
N THR A 94 2.36 4.69 -3.02
CA THR A 94 1.50 5.31 -4.03
C THR A 94 2.19 5.43 -5.36
N ALA A 95 1.43 5.46 -6.45
CA ALA A 95 1.91 5.78 -7.78
C ALA A 95 0.86 6.54 -8.57
N ARG A 96 1.29 7.24 -9.62
CA ARG A 96 0.39 7.67 -10.69
C ARG A 96 0.24 6.53 -11.69
N ILE A 97 -0.93 6.45 -12.31
CA ILE A 97 -1.29 5.37 -13.21
C ILE A 97 -1.75 5.95 -14.53
N ASP A 98 -1.04 5.60 -15.59
CA ASP A 98 -1.44 5.84 -16.96
C ASP A 98 -1.91 4.51 -17.57
N VAL A 99 -3.06 4.54 -18.26
CA VAL A 99 -3.59 3.39 -19.00
C VAL A 99 -3.50 3.70 -20.48
N GLU A 100 -2.71 2.90 -21.18
CA GLU A 100 -2.65 2.84 -22.64
C GLU A 100 -3.49 1.65 -23.13
N ASP A 101 -3.49 1.37 -24.45
CA ASP A 101 -4.36 0.36 -25.07
C ASP A 101 -4.34 -0.99 -24.34
N ASP A 102 -3.16 -1.60 -24.18
CA ASP A 102 -2.96 -2.89 -23.52
C ASP A 102 -1.91 -2.84 -22.39
N VAL A 103 -1.44 -1.64 -22.03
CA VAL A 103 -0.40 -1.43 -21.03
C VAL A 103 -0.90 -0.53 -19.92
N VAL A 104 -0.64 -0.93 -18.68
CA VAL A 104 -0.83 -0.10 -17.48
C VAL A 104 0.55 0.30 -16.98
N VAL A 105 0.82 1.60 -16.92
CA VAL A 105 2.09 2.15 -16.45
C VAL A 105 1.90 2.78 -15.08
N TRP A 106 2.56 2.23 -14.07
CA TRP A 106 2.68 2.85 -12.76
C TRP A 106 4.00 3.60 -12.67
N HIS A 107 3.95 4.87 -12.27
CA HIS A 107 5.12 5.72 -12.25
C HIS A 107 5.06 6.78 -11.14
N HIS A 108 6.16 7.50 -10.94
CA HIS A 108 6.28 8.52 -9.90
C HIS A 108 5.91 7.95 -8.52
N PHE A 109 6.49 6.80 -8.20
CA PHE A 109 6.28 6.14 -6.92
C PHE A 109 6.67 7.06 -5.77
N HIS A 110 5.84 7.05 -4.73
CA HIS A 110 6.07 7.82 -3.52
C HIS A 110 5.58 7.06 -2.31
N THR A 111 6.29 7.19 -1.20
CA THR A 111 5.84 6.68 0.08
C THR A 111 5.17 7.81 0.86
N GLY A 112 4.00 7.57 1.42
CA GLY A 112 3.25 8.59 2.17
C GLY A 112 3.86 8.94 3.53
N HIS A 113 5.19 9.00 3.65
CA HIS A 113 5.91 9.28 4.89
C HIS A 113 5.37 10.57 5.52
N PRO A 114 4.65 10.51 6.66
CA PRO A 114 4.46 11.69 7.45
C PRO A 114 5.84 12.04 7.99
N ASN A 115 6.30 13.27 7.80
CA ASN A 115 7.52 13.79 8.41
C ASN A 115 7.45 13.88 9.97
N THR A 116 6.65 13.03 10.61
CA THR A 116 6.26 13.07 12.01
C THR A 116 6.00 11.66 12.53
N ARG A 117 7.00 11.10 13.23
CA ARG A 117 6.99 10.42 14.57
C ARG A 117 5.73 9.69 15.11
N LEU A 118 4.69 9.39 14.34
CA LEU A 118 3.45 8.82 14.87
C LEU A 118 3.47 7.29 14.98
N CYS A 119 4.43 6.60 14.36
CA CYS A 119 4.55 5.14 14.45
C CYS A 119 5.69 4.64 15.39
N GLN A 120 6.35 5.55 16.13
CA GLN A 120 7.37 5.19 17.13
C GLN A 120 6.83 5.13 18.57
N SER A 121 5.53 5.30 18.76
CA SER A 121 4.92 5.21 20.09
C SER A 121 3.81 4.19 20.10
N ARG A 122 4.15 2.94 20.40
CA ARG A 122 3.50 2.16 21.47
C ARG A 122 4.44 1.03 21.93
N PRO A 123 4.56 0.82 23.25
CA PRO A 123 5.42 -0.21 23.85
C PRO A 123 4.96 -1.63 23.54
#